data_AF-A0A497NEP2-F1
#
_entry.id   AF-A0A497NEP2-F1
#
_cell.length_a   1.000
_cell.length_b   1.000
_cell.length_c   1.000
_cell.angle_alpha   90.00
_cell.angle_beta   90.00
_cell.angle_gamma   90.00
#
_symmetry.space_group_name_H-M   'P 1'
#
loop_
_entity.id
_entity.type
_entity.pdbx_description
1 polymer ?
#
loop_
_entity_poly.entity_id
_entity_poly.type
_entity_poly.pdbx_seq_one_letter_code
_entity_poly.pdbx_strand_id
1 'polypeptide(L)'
;MDTSSSKNISNVKIFAEAIIFVALSAVLNSIKLYQLPYGGSITLAGMVPVLWLSLRRGPVVGTYAGIVLGLVVIVIEPYLYTPVQVLLDYPIAFGALGLAGFFRKRPIIGVGAGMLGRFIAHFLSGVFFFYMFAKDWGMDPITYSIVYNGSYLLPEFIISAVIIYLLSKRNVLNFGI
;
A
#
# COMPACT_ATOMS: atom_id res chain seq x y z
N MET A 1 8.72 2.34 -38.61
CA MET A 1 8.82 3.03 -37.31
C MET A 1 9.73 2.19 -36.42
N ASP A 2 10.78 2.80 -35.88
CA ASP A 2 11.85 2.14 -35.15
C ASP A 2 11.33 1.54 -33.81
N THR A 3 11.60 0.27 -33.53
CA THR A 3 11.08 -0.45 -32.35
C THR A 3 11.62 0.10 -31.03
N SER A 4 12.77 0.78 -31.06
CA SER A 4 13.36 1.48 -29.92
C SER A 4 12.54 2.71 -29.51
N SER A 5 12.05 3.47 -30.49
CA SER A 5 11.24 4.68 -30.28
C SER A 5 9.87 4.35 -29.68
N SER A 6 9.21 3.29 -30.16
CA SER A 6 7.92 2.86 -29.61
C SER A 6 8.02 2.34 -28.17
N LYS A 7 9.11 1.64 -27.84
CA LYS A 7 9.40 1.17 -26.47
C LYS A 7 9.72 2.33 -25.52
N ASN A 8 10.39 3.37 -25.99
CA ASN A 8 10.63 4.57 -25.17
C ASN A 8 9.33 5.32 -24.86
N ILE A 9 8.44 5.48 -25.85
CA ILE A 9 7.12 6.11 -25.64
C ILE A 9 6.28 5.32 -24.63
N SER A 10 6.31 3.98 -24.67
CA SER A 10 5.55 3.17 -23.70
C SER A 10 6.12 3.27 -22.28
N ASN A 11 7.44 3.33 -22.12
CA ASN A 11 8.09 3.52 -20.82
C ASN A 11 7.75 4.89 -20.21
N VAL A 12 7.79 5.96 -21.01
CA VAL A 12 7.40 7.31 -20.55
C VAL A 12 5.94 7.35 -20.10
N LYS A 13 5.04 6.68 -20.82
CA LYS A 13 3.62 6.57 -20.43
C LYS A 13 3.44 5.84 -19.10
N ILE A 14 4.13 4.71 -18.90
CA ILE A 14 4.06 3.95 -17.64
C ILE A 14 4.60 4.79 -16.48
N PHE A 15 5.69 5.52 -16.70
CA PHE A 15 6.29 6.38 -15.69
C PHE A 15 5.36 7.54 -15.29
N ALA A 16 4.79 8.25 -16.28
CA ALA A 16 3.82 9.31 -16.02
C ALA A 16 2.57 8.80 -15.30
N GLU A 17 2.08 7.62 -15.68
CA GLU A 17 0.97 6.97 -14.99
C GLU A 17 1.33 6.66 -13.53
N ALA A 18 2.50 6.06 -13.28
CA ALA A 18 2.93 5.77 -11.92
C ALA A 18 2.99 7.03 -11.04
N ILE A 19 3.49 8.14 -11.57
CA ILE A 19 3.52 9.43 -10.84
C ILE A 19 2.10 9.88 -10.47
N ILE A 20 1.17 9.89 -11.42
CA ILE A 20 -0.21 10.34 -11.19
C ILE A 20 -0.88 9.46 -10.12
N PHE A 21 -0.70 8.15 -10.22
CA PHE A 21 -1.27 7.20 -9.27
C PHE A 21 -0.68 7.33 -7.87
N VAL A 22 0.64 7.52 -7.76
CA VAL A 22 1.31 7.76 -6.47
C VAL A 22 0.84 9.09 -5.87
N ALA A 23 0.76 10.16 -6.66
CA ALA A 23 0.30 11.46 -6.19
C ALA A 23 -1.15 11.40 -5.70
N LEU A 24 -2.05 10.76 -6.46
CA LEU A 24 -3.43 10.56 -6.06
C LEU A 24 -3.53 9.72 -4.77
N SER A 25 -2.72 8.66 -4.67
CA SER A 25 -2.64 7.81 -3.49
C SER A 25 -2.18 8.59 -2.26
N ALA A 26 -1.18 9.46 -2.40
CA ALA A 26 -0.71 10.32 -1.33
C ALA A 26 -1.80 11.30 -0.86
N VAL A 27 -2.51 11.95 -1.79
CA VAL A 27 -3.62 12.87 -1.44
C VAL A 27 -4.73 12.13 -0.69
N LEU A 28 -5.15 10.95 -1.18
CA LEU A 28 -6.18 10.15 -0.52
C LEU A 28 -5.72 9.62 0.85
N ASN A 29 -4.44 9.26 0.97
CA ASN A 29 -3.84 8.82 2.23
C ASN A 29 -3.83 9.94 3.29
N SER A 30 -3.66 11.20 2.88
CA SER A 30 -3.73 12.35 3.79
C SER A 30 -5.14 12.62 4.32
N ILE A 31 -6.20 12.09 3.67
CA ILE A 31 -7.57 12.22 4.13
C ILE A 31 -7.89 11.05 5.06
N LYS A 32 -7.68 11.27 6.36
CA LYS A 32 -7.89 10.29 7.42
C LYS A 32 -9.32 10.32 7.92
N LEU A 33 -9.99 9.17 7.83
CA LEU A 33 -11.29 8.93 8.44
C LEU A 33 -11.15 8.67 9.95
N TYR A 34 -10.06 8.00 10.34
CA TYR A 34 -9.74 7.73 11.74
C TYR A 34 -8.23 7.58 11.91
N GLN A 35 -7.68 8.05 13.03
CA GLN A 35 -6.26 7.99 13.34
C GLN A 35 -6.05 7.36 14.71
N LEU A 36 -5.22 6.33 14.75
CA LEU A 36 -4.74 5.70 15.98
C LEU A 36 -3.43 6.36 16.44
N PRO A 37 -3.07 6.22 17.74
CA PRO A 37 -1.74 6.55 18.23
C PRO A 37 -0.66 5.82 17.44
N TYR A 38 0.57 6.31 17.34
CA TYR A 38 1.71 5.61 16.70
C TYR A 38 1.55 5.29 15.20
N GLY A 39 0.79 6.12 14.48
CA GLY A 39 0.80 6.14 13.00
C GLY A 39 -0.22 5.26 12.31
N GLY A 40 -0.94 4.37 13.01
CA GLY A 40 -2.02 3.58 12.41
C GLY A 40 -3.19 4.48 11.96
N SER A 41 -3.68 4.33 10.74
CA SER A 41 -4.73 5.20 10.20
C SER A 41 -5.68 4.47 9.26
N ILE A 42 -6.93 4.92 9.25
CA ILE A 42 -7.96 4.53 8.29
C ILE A 42 -8.21 5.76 7.42
N THR A 43 -8.08 5.62 6.11
CA THR A 43 -8.03 6.67 5.10
C THR A 43 -9.22 6.58 4.15
N LEU A 44 -9.46 7.63 3.37
CA LEU A 44 -10.48 7.65 2.31
C LEU A 44 -10.00 6.89 1.05
N ALA A 45 -9.51 5.65 1.24
CA ALA A 45 -8.98 4.79 0.19
C ALA A 45 -7.59 5.15 -0.35
N GLY A 46 -6.68 5.54 0.56
CA GLY A 46 -5.29 5.88 0.23
C GLY A 46 -4.59 4.81 -0.60
N MET A 47 -4.80 3.52 -0.32
CA MET A 47 -4.09 2.42 -1.00
C MET A 47 -4.61 2.11 -2.41
N VAL A 48 -5.84 2.53 -2.74
CA VAL A 48 -6.54 2.10 -3.96
C VAL A 48 -5.81 2.45 -5.24
N PRO A 49 -5.29 3.68 -5.45
CA PRO A 49 -4.61 3.99 -6.70
C PRO A 49 -3.39 3.08 -6.93
N VAL A 50 -2.50 2.90 -5.95
CA VAL A 50 -1.32 2.03 -6.14
C VAL A 50 -1.73 0.57 -6.33
N LEU A 51 -2.75 0.06 -5.62
CA LEU A 51 -3.30 -1.28 -5.85
C LEU A 51 -3.86 -1.44 -7.26
N TRP A 52 -4.56 -0.42 -7.77
CA TRP A 52 -5.06 -0.40 -9.14
C TRP A 52 -3.91 -0.41 -10.15
N LEU A 53 -2.91 0.46 -9.97
CA LEU A 53 -1.72 0.50 -10.83
C LEU A 53 -0.99 -0.85 -10.83
N SER A 54 -0.86 -1.48 -9.67
CA SER A 54 -0.26 -2.81 -9.49
C SER A 54 -1.03 -3.88 -10.28
N LEU A 55 -2.36 -3.92 -10.16
CA LEU A 55 -3.23 -4.83 -10.93
C LEU A 55 -3.15 -4.57 -12.44
N ARG A 56 -2.98 -3.33 -12.86
CA ARG A 56 -2.92 -2.93 -14.27
C ARG A 56 -1.55 -3.19 -14.92
N ARG A 57 -0.47 -2.75 -14.27
CA ARG A 57 0.89 -2.75 -14.81
C ARG A 57 1.75 -3.90 -14.29
N GLY A 58 1.27 -4.64 -13.29
CA GLY A 58 1.94 -5.79 -12.70
C GLY A 58 2.74 -5.48 -11.45
N PRO A 59 3.33 -6.54 -10.88
CA PRO A 59 3.91 -6.47 -9.56
C PRO A 59 5.14 -5.57 -9.51
N VAL A 60 5.96 -5.58 -10.56
CA VAL A 60 7.17 -4.75 -10.62
C VAL A 60 6.85 -3.26 -10.55
N VAL A 61 5.96 -2.77 -11.44
CA VAL A 61 5.54 -1.35 -11.44
C VAL A 61 4.80 -1.00 -10.16
N GLY A 62 3.93 -1.89 -9.68
CA GLY A 62 3.19 -1.71 -8.43
C GLY A 62 4.11 -1.59 -7.21
N THR A 63 5.16 -2.42 -7.12
CA THR A 63 6.12 -2.37 -6.01
C THR A 63 6.92 -1.08 -6.03
N TYR A 64 7.43 -0.64 -7.18
CA TYR A 64 8.13 0.65 -7.26
C TYR A 64 7.22 1.82 -6.89
N ALA A 65 6.00 1.86 -7.42
CA ALA A 65 5.03 2.88 -7.05
C ALA A 65 4.69 2.86 -5.56
N GLY A 66 4.53 1.68 -4.97
CA GLY A 66 4.34 1.50 -3.53
C GLY A 66 5.52 2.01 -2.71
N ILE A 67 6.76 1.68 -3.09
CA ILE A 67 7.96 2.20 -2.40
C ILE A 67 7.98 3.73 -2.45
N VAL A 68 7.75 4.34 -3.62
CA VAL A 68 7.71 5.80 -3.76
C VAL A 68 6.59 6.39 -2.90
N LEU A 69 5.41 5.77 -2.87
CA LEU A 69 4.33 6.19 -1.98
C LEU A 69 4.76 6.13 -0.51
N GLY A 70 5.42 5.07 -0.06
CA GLY A 70 5.95 4.98 1.30
C GLY A 70 6.94 6.11 1.62
N LEU A 71 7.80 6.46 0.66
CA LEU A 71 8.71 7.60 0.76
C LEU A 71 8.01 8.96 0.74
N VAL A 72 6.84 9.08 0.11
CA VAL A 72 6.02 10.29 0.21
C VAL A 72 5.35 10.36 1.59
N VAL A 73 4.79 9.24 2.06
CA VAL A 73 4.09 9.20 3.35
C VAL A 73 5.02 9.46 4.51
N ILE A 74 6.27 8.97 4.51
CA ILE A 74 7.23 9.28 5.58
C ILE A 74 7.55 10.79 5.68
N VAL A 75 7.51 11.52 4.56
CA VAL A 75 7.75 12.97 4.55
C VAL A 75 6.54 13.73 5.11
N ILE A 76 5.32 13.26 4.81
CA ILE A 76 4.08 13.89 5.28
C ILE A 76 3.83 13.54 6.76
N GLU A 77 4.10 12.30 7.16
CA GLU A 77 3.72 11.73 8.45
C GLU A 77 4.88 10.92 9.08
N PRO A 78 5.93 11.60 9.56
CA PRO A 78 7.14 10.94 10.03
C PRO A 78 6.95 10.30 11.41
N TYR A 79 7.11 8.99 11.47
CA TYR A 79 7.26 8.16 12.67
C TYR A 79 8.57 7.40 12.57
N LEU A 80 9.64 8.02 13.06
CA LEU A 80 11.02 7.55 12.90
C LEU A 80 11.58 7.11 14.25
N TYR A 81 11.70 5.81 14.47
CA TYR A 81 12.35 5.25 15.66
C TYR A 81 13.74 4.70 15.34
N THR A 82 13.80 3.80 14.36
CA THR A 82 15.07 3.19 13.91
C THR A 82 15.06 3.04 12.39
N PRO A 83 16.23 2.99 11.74
CA PRO A 83 16.29 2.78 10.29
C PRO A 83 15.56 1.52 9.81
N VAL A 84 15.62 0.43 10.58
CA VAL A 84 14.97 -0.85 10.21
C VAL A 84 13.45 -0.75 10.34
N GLN A 85 12.95 -0.11 11.41
CA GLN A 85 11.53 0.19 11.57
C GLN A 85 11.01 1.04 10.41
N VAL A 86 11.76 2.07 10.03
CA VAL A 86 11.41 2.94 8.89
C VAL A 86 11.29 2.14 7.59
N LEU A 87 12.21 1.22 7.32
CA LEU A 87 12.10 0.36 6.14
C LEU A 87 10.82 -0.49 6.19
N LEU A 88 10.51 -1.08 7.34
CA LEU A 88 9.33 -1.92 7.53
C LEU A 88 8.03 -1.13 7.39
N ASP A 89 7.92 0.06 7.98
CA ASP A 89 6.67 0.83 8.02
C ASP A 89 6.41 1.67 6.77
N TYR A 90 7.44 1.93 5.97
CA TYR A 90 7.33 2.77 4.77
C TYR A 90 7.70 1.98 3.50
N PRO A 91 8.93 1.97 2.94
CA PRO A 91 9.23 1.28 1.69
C PRO A 91 8.72 -0.16 1.57
N ILE A 92 8.90 -0.99 2.59
CA ILE A 92 8.55 -2.42 2.53
C ILE A 92 7.03 -2.58 2.65
N ALA A 93 6.39 -1.97 3.66
CA ALA A 93 4.94 -2.00 3.84
C ALA A 93 4.18 -1.52 2.61
N PHE A 94 4.57 -0.38 2.04
CA PHE A 94 3.89 0.17 0.87
C PHE A 94 4.31 -0.53 -0.43
N GLY A 95 5.57 -0.95 -0.55
CA GLY A 95 6.05 -1.75 -1.68
C GLY A 95 5.33 -3.10 -1.82
N ALA A 96 4.86 -3.67 -0.69
CA ALA A 96 4.07 -4.89 -0.67
C ALA A 96 2.71 -4.76 -1.40
N LEU A 97 2.17 -3.56 -1.58
CA LEU A 97 0.97 -3.34 -2.42
C LEU A 97 1.19 -3.80 -3.87
N GLY A 98 2.45 -3.86 -4.32
CA GLY A 98 2.84 -4.46 -5.59
C GLY A 98 2.45 -5.94 -5.73
N LEU A 99 2.30 -6.69 -4.64
CA LEU A 99 1.89 -8.10 -4.68
C LEU A 99 0.51 -8.29 -5.35
N ALA A 100 -0.35 -7.27 -5.33
CA ALA A 100 -1.63 -7.30 -6.04
C ALA A 100 -1.48 -7.60 -7.54
N GLY A 101 -0.39 -7.13 -8.15
CA GLY A 101 -0.11 -7.30 -9.56
C GLY A 101 0.11 -8.74 -10.02
N PHE A 102 0.36 -9.69 -9.11
CA PHE A 102 0.38 -11.12 -9.45
C PHE A 102 -1.03 -11.67 -9.73
N PHE A 103 -2.07 -11.02 -9.23
CA PHE A 103 -3.45 -11.50 -9.28
C PHE A 103 -4.34 -10.65 -10.18
N ARG A 104 -3.83 -10.20 -11.34
CA ARG A 104 -4.57 -9.30 -12.27
C ARG A 104 -5.96 -9.81 -12.66
N LYS A 105 -6.13 -11.14 -12.80
CA LYS A 105 -7.41 -11.79 -13.13
C LYS A 105 -8.33 -11.98 -11.93
N ARG A 106 -7.83 -11.80 -10.71
CA ARG A 106 -8.57 -11.96 -9.45
C ARG A 106 -8.30 -10.74 -8.55
N PRO A 107 -8.80 -9.54 -8.91
CA PRO A 107 -8.42 -8.28 -8.26
C PRO A 107 -8.55 -8.28 -6.74
N ILE A 108 -9.60 -8.89 -6.20
CA ILE A 108 -9.84 -8.94 -4.75
C ILE A 108 -8.81 -9.80 -4.02
N ILE A 109 -8.38 -10.91 -4.63
CA ILE A 109 -7.27 -11.72 -4.09
C ILE A 109 -5.97 -10.91 -4.16
N GLY A 110 -5.78 -10.12 -5.22
CA GLY A 110 -4.63 -9.21 -5.34
C GLY A 110 -4.60 -8.16 -4.24
N VAL A 111 -5.72 -7.49 -3.98
CA VAL A 111 -5.84 -6.56 -2.85
C VAL A 111 -5.52 -7.26 -1.53
N GLY A 112 -6.05 -8.47 -1.33
CA GLY A 112 -5.73 -9.29 -0.15
C GLY A 112 -4.24 -9.58 -0.02
N ALA A 113 -3.57 -9.99 -1.09
CA ALA A 113 -2.13 -10.26 -1.09
C ALA A 113 -1.29 -9.02 -0.78
N GLY A 114 -1.64 -7.87 -1.37
CA GLY A 114 -0.95 -6.60 -1.12
C GLY A 114 -1.13 -6.11 0.33
N MET A 115 -2.37 -6.15 0.83
CA MET A 115 -2.67 -5.75 2.21
C MET A 115 -2.10 -6.72 3.24
N LEU A 116 -2.04 -8.01 2.95
CA LEU A 116 -1.39 -8.99 3.81
C LEU A 116 0.12 -8.76 3.89
N GLY A 117 0.78 -8.49 2.75
CA GLY A 117 2.21 -8.16 2.75
C GLY A 117 2.50 -6.88 3.54
N ARG A 118 1.65 -5.86 3.39
CA ARG A 118 1.69 -4.63 4.21
C ARG A 118 1.51 -4.93 5.70
N PHE A 119 0.52 -5.75 6.05
CA PHE A 119 0.27 -6.18 7.44
C PHE A 119 1.46 -6.92 8.02
N ILE A 120 2.09 -7.84 7.29
CA ILE A 120 3.27 -8.57 7.78
C ILE A 120 4.41 -7.60 8.11
N ALA A 121 4.67 -6.60 7.25
CA ALA A 121 5.71 -5.61 7.51
C ALA A 121 5.44 -4.80 8.79
N HIS A 122 4.23 -4.27 8.94
CA HIS A 122 3.82 -3.52 10.14
C HIS A 122 3.71 -4.41 11.39
N PHE A 123 3.32 -5.67 11.25
CA PHE A 123 3.29 -6.65 12.32
C PHE A 123 4.70 -6.89 12.87
N LEU A 124 5.68 -7.12 11.99
CA LEU A 124 7.08 -7.28 12.39
C LEU A 124 7.61 -5.99 13.02
N SER A 125 7.27 -4.83 12.45
CA SER A 125 7.61 -3.53 13.05
C SER A 125 7.05 -3.43 14.48
N GLY A 126 5.78 -3.79 14.66
CA GLY A 126 5.10 -3.74 15.95
C GLY A 126 5.74 -4.66 17.00
N VAL A 127 6.10 -5.88 16.60
CA VAL A 127 6.74 -6.87 17.49
C VAL A 127 8.15 -6.43 17.92
N PHE A 128 8.95 -5.85 17.02
CA PHE A 128 10.35 -5.56 17.31
C PHE A 128 10.62 -4.13 17.80
N PHE A 129 9.78 -3.16 17.45
CA PHE A 129 10.04 -1.74 17.71
C PHE A 129 8.94 -1.04 18.52
N PHE A 130 7.73 -1.60 18.56
CA PHE A 130 6.61 -1.05 19.34
C PHE A 130 6.17 -1.96 20.51
N TYR A 131 6.95 -3.00 20.82
CA TYR A 131 6.64 -3.95 21.90
C TYR A 131 6.46 -3.30 23.27
N MET A 132 7.11 -2.14 23.49
CA MET A 132 7.02 -1.39 24.73
C MET A 132 5.59 -0.95 25.07
N PHE A 133 4.73 -0.74 24.07
CA PHE A 133 3.34 -0.35 24.27
C PHE A 133 2.42 -1.54 24.60
N ALA A 134 2.89 -2.77 24.42
CA ALA A 134 2.10 -3.97 24.69
C ALA A 134 1.72 -4.08 26.18
N LYS A 135 2.64 -3.70 27.07
CA LYS A 135 2.43 -3.72 28.52
C LYS A 135 1.30 -2.79 28.96
N ASP A 136 1.20 -1.62 28.33
CA ASP A 136 0.16 -0.63 28.64
C ASP A 136 -1.24 -1.14 28.28
N TRP A 137 -1.31 -2.09 27.33
CA TRP A 137 -2.53 -2.75 26.87
C TRP A 137 -2.78 -4.09 27.58
N GLY A 138 -1.90 -4.49 28.51
CA GLY A 138 -1.99 -5.79 29.18
C GLY A 138 -1.80 -6.99 28.24
N MET A 139 -1.07 -6.80 27.13
CA MET A 139 -0.86 -7.82 26.09
C MET A 139 0.63 -8.19 25.97
N ASP A 140 0.91 -9.38 25.44
CA ASP A 140 2.26 -9.70 24.96
C ASP A 140 2.54 -8.99 23.61
N PRO A 141 3.81 -8.80 23.21
CA PRO A 141 4.17 -8.07 22.00
C PRO A 141 3.56 -8.60 20.70
N ILE A 142 3.37 -9.92 20.58
CA ILE A 142 2.81 -10.53 19.37
C ILE A 142 1.33 -10.20 19.28
N THR A 143 0.60 -10.44 20.37
CA THR A 143 -0.84 -10.14 20.44
C THR A 143 -1.09 -8.65 20.23
N TYR A 144 -0.34 -7.78 20.90
CA TYR A 144 -0.43 -6.34 20.72
C TYR A 144 -0.24 -5.93 19.26
N SER A 145 0.82 -6.43 18.61
CA SER A 145 1.11 -6.07 17.22
C SER A 145 0.02 -6.55 16.25
N ILE A 146 -0.54 -7.75 16.46
CA ILE A 146 -1.67 -8.25 15.65
C ILE A 146 -2.90 -7.36 15.83
N VAL A 147 -3.27 -7.07 17.07
CA VAL A 147 -4.49 -6.31 17.39
C VAL A 147 -4.37 -4.87 16.89
N TYR A 148 -3.28 -4.19 17.23
CA TYR A 148 -3.05 -2.81 16.85
C TYR A 148 -3.00 -2.65 15.33
N ASN A 149 -2.17 -3.43 14.62
CA ASN A 149 -2.07 -3.33 13.16
C ASN A 149 -3.34 -3.82 12.44
N GLY A 150 -3.96 -4.87 12.96
CA GLY A 150 -5.20 -5.42 12.42
C GLY A 150 -6.35 -4.42 12.51
N SER A 151 -6.43 -3.64 13.58
CA SER A 151 -7.55 -2.71 13.84
C SER A 151 -7.71 -1.62 12.79
N TYR A 152 -6.61 -1.19 12.13
CA TYR A 152 -6.67 -0.17 11.07
C TYR A 152 -6.47 -0.75 9.66
N LEU A 153 -5.65 -1.80 9.52
CA LEU A 153 -5.42 -2.42 8.21
C LEU A 153 -6.60 -3.25 7.71
N LEU A 154 -7.40 -3.83 8.60
CA LEU A 154 -8.60 -4.56 8.20
C LEU A 154 -9.66 -3.62 7.59
N PRO A 155 -10.03 -2.48 8.21
CA PRO A 155 -10.85 -1.46 7.56
C PRO A 155 -10.28 -0.95 6.23
N GLU A 156 -8.98 -0.65 6.18
CA GLU A 156 -8.28 -0.25 4.94
C GLU A 156 -8.42 -1.30 3.83
N PHE A 157 -8.27 -2.57 4.18
CA PHE A 157 -8.47 -3.68 3.26
C PHE A 157 -9.91 -3.73 2.75
N ILE A 158 -10.90 -3.60 3.63
CA ILE A 158 -12.32 -3.61 3.25
C ILE A 158 -12.63 -2.46 2.28
N ILE A 159 -12.23 -1.23 2.63
CA ILE A 159 -12.42 -0.04 1.79
C ILE A 159 -11.78 -0.26 0.42
N SER A 160 -10.52 -0.71 0.40
CA SER A 160 -9.77 -0.95 -0.84
C SER A 160 -10.39 -2.06 -1.70
N ALA A 161 -10.80 -3.17 -1.08
CA ALA A 161 -11.42 -4.29 -1.76
C ALA A 161 -12.77 -3.90 -2.38
N VAL A 162 -13.61 -3.16 -1.65
CA VAL A 162 -14.90 -2.66 -2.16
C VAL A 162 -14.69 -1.74 -3.36
N ILE A 163 -13.78 -0.78 -3.28
CA ILE A 163 -13.56 0.17 -4.38
C ILE A 163 -12.95 -0.55 -5.60
N ILE A 164 -11.95 -1.40 -5.41
CA ILE A 164 -11.37 -2.19 -6.50
C ILE A 164 -12.40 -3.14 -7.12
N TYR A 165 -13.31 -3.71 -6.33
CA TYR A 165 -14.42 -4.51 -6.84
C TYR A 165 -15.32 -3.68 -7.77
N LEU A 166 -15.72 -2.48 -7.35
CA LEU A 166 -16.55 -1.58 -8.15
C LEU A 166 -15.85 -1.15 -9.45
N LEU A 167 -14.55 -0.84 -9.37
CA LEU A 167 -13.73 -0.55 -10.55
C LEU A 167 -13.60 -1.77 -11.48
N SER A 168 -13.44 -2.96 -10.94
CA SER A 168 -13.39 -4.20 -11.73
C SER A 168 -14.68 -4.45 -12.49
N LYS A 169 -15.84 -4.20 -11.86
CA LYS A 169 -17.16 -4.39 -12.48
C LYS A 169 -17.42 -3.42 -13.63
N ARG A 170 -16.84 -2.22 -13.58
CA ARG A 170 -16.95 -1.22 -14.65
C ARG A 170 -15.92 -1.39 -15.77
N ASN A 171 -15.16 -2.50 -15.77
CA ASN A 171 -14.07 -2.77 -16.71
C ASN A 171 -12.96 -1.69 -16.74
N VAL A 172 -12.87 -0.81 -15.72
CA VAL A 172 -11.85 0.25 -15.66
C VAL A 172 -10.46 -0.30 -15.32
N LEU A 173 -10.38 -1.54 -14.83
CA LEU A 173 -9.10 -2.23 -14.62
C LEU A 173 -8.49 -2.76 -15.93
N ASN A 174 -9.32 -2.98 -16.95
CA ASN A 174 -8.92 -3.47 -18.26
C ASN A 174 -8.76 -2.31 -19.23
N PHE A 175 -7.62 -1.63 -19.15
CA PHE A 175 -7.16 -0.88 -20.31
C PHE A 175 -6.30 -1.83 -21.12
N GLY A 176 -6.85 -2.28 -22.25
CA GLY A 176 -6.10 -3.00 -23.27
C GLY A 176 -4.76 -2.32 -23.49
N ILE A 177 -3.70 -3.14 -23.46
CA ILE A 177 -2.53 -2.85 -24.27
C ILE A 177 -2.92 -3.26 -25.69
#